data_AF-A0A502F7G4-F1
#
_entry.id   AF-A0A502F7G4-F1
#
_cell.length_a   1.000
_cell.length_b   1.000
_cell.length_c   1.000
_cell.angle_alpha   90.00
_cell.angle_beta   90.00
_cell.angle_gamma   90.00
#
_symmetry.space_group_name_H-M   'P 1'
#
loop_
_entity.id
_entity.type
_entity.pdbx_description
1 polymer ?
#
loop_
_entity_poly.entity_id
_entity_poly.type
_entity_poly.pdbx_seq_one_letter_code
_entity_poly.pdbx_strand_id
1 'polypeptide(L)'
;MNNFKIFFVLILFSQLSLAQDRIVSGVVNDSTGLPLPGVQILIEGTQKSAQTNFDGHYSIKVNSDQFLVFSYIGMNRQRISASKNEIDVILQIDHSTMLSDLIPPNPVSRNKKKESLYYAIKTISAEDIKNASDPKYNFKQDYNNSPLIFISDYTLKKTDYEFEIKYKIRYSPIRDYNIEYVKAYNNLTFKYLKRKYKKTWQSEIRKEAIGLNDFLKKN
;
A
#
# COMPACT_ATOMS: atom_id res chain seq x y z
N MET A 1 21.10 -31.26 52.41
CA MET A 1 20.16 -30.23 51.89
C MET A 1 20.81 -29.20 50.95
N ASN A 2 22.15 -29.11 50.86
CA ASN A 2 22.83 -28.10 50.03
C ASN A 2 22.95 -28.47 48.54
N ASN A 3 23.08 -29.76 48.20
CA ASN A 3 23.26 -30.21 46.81
C ASN A 3 21.99 -30.02 45.95
N PHE A 4 20.80 -30.16 46.57
CA PHE A 4 19.52 -29.92 45.89
C PHE A 4 19.31 -28.44 45.54
N LYS A 5 19.78 -27.52 46.40
CA LYS A 5 19.74 -26.07 46.15
C LYS A 5 20.63 -25.68 44.98
N ILE A 6 21.82 -26.27 44.87
CA ILE A 6 22.76 -26.01 43.76
C ILE A 6 22.18 -26.51 42.43
N PHE A 7 21.55 -27.70 42.41
CA PHE A 7 20.90 -28.22 41.21
C PHE A 7 19.71 -27.35 40.76
N PHE A 8 18.92 -26.85 41.73
CA PHE A 8 17.81 -25.94 41.44
C PHE A 8 18.27 -24.58 40.90
N VAL A 9 19.39 -24.04 41.43
CA VAL A 9 20.00 -22.80 40.93
C VAL A 9 20.56 -22.99 39.50
N LEU A 10 21.15 -24.13 39.18
CA LEU A 10 21.65 -24.43 37.83
C LEU A 10 20.52 -24.53 36.80
N ILE A 11 19.38 -25.13 37.16
CA ILE A 11 18.20 -25.19 36.29
C ILE A 11 17.65 -23.77 36.04
N LEU A 12 17.54 -22.93 37.08
CA LEU A 12 17.10 -21.54 36.93
C LEU A 12 18.06 -20.70 36.07
N PHE A 13 19.37 -20.91 36.19
CA PHE A 13 20.37 -20.25 35.36
C PHE A 13 20.31 -20.69 33.88
N SER A 14 19.98 -21.96 33.61
CA SER A 14 19.82 -22.44 32.23
C SER A 14 18.66 -21.76 31.50
N GLN A 15 17.61 -21.34 32.22
CA GLN A 15 16.47 -20.63 31.62
C GLN A 15 16.81 -19.18 31.24
N LEU A 16 17.78 -18.54 31.90
CA LEU A 16 18.25 -17.20 31.55
C LEU A 16 19.03 -17.17 30.23
N SER A 17 19.64 -18.30 29.83
CA SER A 17 20.44 -18.38 28.60
C SER A 17 19.61 -18.45 27.32
N LEU A 18 18.28 -18.66 27.42
CA LEU A 18 17.37 -18.72 26.27
C LEU A 18 16.88 -17.35 25.80
N ALA A 19 17.15 -16.28 26.55
CA ALA A 19 16.71 -14.91 26.27
C ALA A 19 17.86 -14.01 25.77
N GLN A 20 18.74 -14.53 24.90
CA GLN A 20 19.81 -13.72 24.32
C GLN A 20 19.26 -12.91 23.14
N ASP A 21 18.95 -11.65 23.44
CA ASP A 21 18.62 -10.63 22.45
C ASP A 21 19.69 -10.60 21.33
N ARG A 22 19.29 -10.84 20.09
CA ARG A 22 20.14 -10.69 18.90
C ARG A 22 19.64 -9.57 18.00
N ILE A 23 20.51 -9.10 17.10
CA ILE A 23 20.13 -8.09 16.11
C ILE A 23 19.67 -8.81 14.85
N VAL A 24 18.46 -8.46 14.38
CA VAL A 24 17.95 -8.83 13.07
C VAL A 24 17.91 -7.57 12.21
N SER A 25 18.46 -7.66 11.00
CA SER A 25 18.49 -6.58 10.02
C SER A 25 18.00 -7.04 8.65
N GLY A 26 17.78 -6.11 7.75
CA GLY A 26 17.44 -6.39 6.36
C GLY A 26 16.91 -5.16 5.64
N VAL A 27 16.41 -5.39 4.43
CA VAL A 27 15.73 -4.37 3.61
C VAL A 27 14.27 -4.74 3.45
N VAL A 28 13.40 -3.73 3.50
CA VAL A 28 12.00 -3.87 3.09
C VAL A 28 11.78 -3.16 1.76
N ASN A 29 11.33 -3.92 0.77
CA ASN A 29 10.98 -3.45 -0.55
C ASN A 29 9.49 -3.65 -0.83
N ASP A 30 8.96 -2.99 -1.85
CA ASP A 30 7.68 -3.34 -2.44
C ASP A 30 7.82 -4.47 -3.48
N SER A 31 6.68 -4.91 -4.03
CA SER A 31 6.64 -5.93 -5.09
C SER A 31 7.33 -5.52 -6.39
N THR A 32 7.71 -4.25 -6.56
CA THR A 32 8.46 -3.74 -7.71
C THR A 32 9.97 -3.70 -7.46
N GLY A 33 10.40 -4.04 -6.24
CA GLY A 33 11.80 -4.04 -5.82
C GLY A 33 12.31 -2.66 -5.37
N LEU A 34 11.41 -1.69 -5.18
CA LEU A 34 11.78 -0.37 -4.64
C LEU A 34 11.85 -0.40 -3.12
N PRO A 35 12.84 0.26 -2.49
CA PRO A 35 12.94 0.34 -1.05
C PRO A 35 11.78 1.12 -0.45
N LEU A 36 11.26 0.62 0.67
CA LEU A 36 10.15 1.22 1.38
C LEU A 36 10.64 1.95 2.64
N PRO A 37 10.70 3.28 2.64
CA PRO A 37 11.00 4.06 3.83
C PRO A 37 9.78 4.17 4.74
N GLY A 38 10.01 4.08 6.06
CA GLY A 38 8.97 4.27 7.05
C GLY A 38 8.12 3.04 7.39
N VAL A 39 8.47 1.84 6.91
CA VAL A 39 7.83 0.58 7.31
C VAL A 39 8.03 0.37 8.81
N GLN A 40 6.95 0.12 9.54
CA GLN A 40 7.02 -0.19 10.96
C GLN A 40 7.23 -1.70 11.17
N ILE A 41 8.21 -2.05 11.99
CA ILE A 41 8.54 -3.43 12.37
C ILE A 41 8.27 -3.56 13.87
N LEU A 42 7.28 -4.36 14.24
CA LEU A 42 6.90 -4.59 15.64
C LEU A 42 7.26 -6.02 16.05
N ILE A 43 7.83 -6.20 17.24
CA ILE A 43 7.95 -7.52 17.85
C ILE A 43 6.60 -7.90 18.45
N GLU A 44 5.98 -8.96 17.94
CA GLU A 44 4.64 -9.39 18.30
C GLU A 44 4.49 -9.61 19.81
N GLY A 45 3.41 -9.09 20.38
CA GLY A 45 3.15 -9.16 21.83
C GLY A 45 3.95 -8.17 22.67
N THR A 46 4.73 -7.27 22.07
CA THR A 46 5.53 -6.26 22.79
C THR A 46 5.28 -4.84 22.27
N GLN A 47 5.85 -3.84 22.93
CA GLN A 47 5.90 -2.45 22.44
C GLN A 47 7.23 -2.12 21.74
N LYS A 48 8.15 -3.08 21.61
CA LYS A 48 9.44 -2.86 20.95
C LYS A 48 9.24 -2.83 19.44
N SER A 49 9.61 -1.73 18.80
CA SER A 49 9.52 -1.57 17.34
C SER A 49 10.74 -0.87 16.76
N ALA A 50 10.95 -1.06 15.47
CA ALA A 50 11.88 -0.31 14.64
C ALA A 50 11.14 0.24 13.41
N GLN A 51 11.82 1.09 12.64
CA GLN A 51 11.30 1.62 11.39
C GLN A 51 12.39 1.58 10.31
N THR A 52 12.02 1.35 9.05
CA THR A 52 12.98 1.44 7.95
C THR A 52 13.43 2.88 7.69
N ASN A 53 14.70 3.04 7.29
CA ASN A 53 15.27 4.32 6.87
C ASN A 53 14.93 4.66 5.39
N PHE A 54 15.53 5.71 4.83
CA PHE A 54 15.27 6.16 3.46
C PHE A 54 15.56 5.11 2.38
N ASP A 55 16.52 4.23 2.64
CA ASP A 55 16.94 3.16 1.73
C ASP A 55 16.25 1.82 2.03
N GLY A 56 15.21 1.83 2.89
CA GLY A 56 14.44 0.63 3.24
C GLY A 56 15.13 -0.30 4.26
N HIS A 57 16.32 0.06 4.77
CA HIS A 57 17.03 -0.76 5.76
C HIS A 57 16.41 -0.63 7.15
N TYR A 58 16.39 -1.74 7.89
CA TYR A 58 16.04 -1.76 9.31
C TYR A 58 17.04 -2.59 10.14
N SER A 59 17.02 -2.36 11.45
CA SER A 59 17.73 -3.15 12.44
C SER A 59 16.91 -3.16 13.74
N ILE A 60 16.66 -4.35 14.30
CA ILE A 60 15.85 -4.54 15.50
C ILE A 60 16.44 -5.62 16.40
N LYS A 61 16.41 -5.38 17.71
CA LYS A 61 16.89 -6.31 18.72
C LYS A 61 15.75 -7.22 19.19
N VAL A 62 15.87 -8.54 18.97
CA VAL A 62 14.79 -9.52 19.11
C VAL A 62 15.34 -10.89 19.54
N ASN A 63 14.53 -11.71 20.20
CA ASN A 63 14.88 -13.10 20.52
C ASN A 63 14.54 -14.05 19.34
N SER A 64 15.22 -15.20 19.25
CA SER A 64 15.11 -16.12 18.11
C SER A 64 13.75 -16.81 17.96
N ASP A 65 12.94 -16.83 19.03
CA ASP A 65 11.62 -17.43 19.15
C ASP A 65 10.45 -16.46 18.89
N GLN A 66 10.75 -15.19 18.60
CA GLN A 66 9.74 -14.16 18.39
C GLN A 66 9.35 -13.98 16.92
N PHE A 67 8.25 -13.27 16.70
CA PHE A 67 7.77 -12.89 15.37
C PHE A 67 7.84 -11.38 15.18
N LEU A 68 8.29 -10.98 13.99
CA LEU A 68 8.30 -9.60 13.52
C LEU A 68 7.06 -9.39 12.65
N VAL A 69 6.32 -8.31 12.94
CA VAL A 69 5.18 -7.86 12.16
C VAL A 69 5.59 -6.60 11.42
N PHE A 70 5.64 -6.70 10.10
CA PHE A 70 5.93 -5.60 9.19
C PHE A 70 4.62 -4.98 8.74
N SER A 71 4.49 -3.66 8.91
CA SER A 71 3.30 -2.93 8.52
C SER A 71 3.66 -1.60 7.87
N TYR A 72 3.02 -1.33 6.75
CA TYR A 72 3.10 -0.07 6.04
C TYR A 72 1.72 0.30 5.54
N ILE A 73 1.44 1.59 5.46
CA ILE A 73 0.12 2.07 5.09
C ILE A 73 -0.18 1.61 3.65
N GLY A 74 -1.33 0.95 3.47
CA GLY A 74 -1.76 0.43 2.17
C GLY A 74 -1.10 -0.89 1.75
N MET A 75 -0.30 -1.52 2.63
CA MET A 75 0.34 -2.81 2.37
C MET A 75 -0.18 -3.89 3.32
N ASN A 76 -0.24 -5.12 2.83
CA ASN A 76 -0.57 -6.30 3.62
C ASN A 76 0.46 -6.44 4.74
N ARG A 77 -0.04 -6.56 5.98
CA ARG A 77 0.85 -6.84 7.11
C ARG A 77 1.47 -8.22 6.92
N GLN A 78 2.78 -8.30 7.06
CA GLN A 78 3.51 -9.55 6.95
C GLN A 78 4.10 -9.95 8.31
N ARG A 79 3.84 -11.19 8.70
CA ARG A 79 4.35 -11.78 9.95
C ARG A 79 5.46 -12.77 9.60
N ILE A 80 6.65 -12.56 10.15
CA ILE A 80 7.84 -13.37 9.86
C ILE A 80 8.50 -13.80 11.17
N SER A 81 8.92 -15.07 11.25
CA SER A 81 9.70 -15.55 12.40
C SER A 81 11.08 -14.92 12.38
N ALA A 82 11.54 -14.41 13.53
CA ALA A 82 12.87 -13.83 13.71
C ALA A 82 13.97 -14.90 13.81
N SER A 83 13.89 -15.98 13.02
CA SER A 83 14.77 -17.15 13.09
C SER A 83 16.15 -16.93 12.44
N LYS A 84 16.30 -15.90 11.61
CA LYS A 84 17.55 -15.51 10.94
C LYS A 84 18.00 -14.12 11.38
N ASN A 85 19.31 -13.84 11.28
CA ASN A 85 19.88 -12.52 11.56
C ASN A 85 19.64 -11.52 10.42
N GLU A 86 19.42 -12.01 9.21
CA GLU A 86 19.15 -11.20 8.02
C GLU A 86 17.83 -11.65 7.39
N ILE A 87 16.88 -10.72 7.26
CA ILE A 87 15.53 -10.97 6.75
C ILE A 87 15.13 -9.80 5.85
N ASP A 88 15.21 -10.02 4.54
CA ASP A 88 14.64 -9.12 3.55
C ASP A 88 13.16 -9.42 3.35
N VAL A 89 12.37 -8.37 3.14
CA VAL A 89 10.92 -8.46 3.11
C VAL A 89 10.38 -7.73 1.89
N ILE A 90 9.48 -8.38 1.17
CA ILE A 90 8.71 -7.78 0.09
C ILE A 90 7.28 -7.60 0.59
N LEU A 91 6.89 -6.35 0.87
CA LEU A 91 5.52 -6.04 1.23
C LEU A 91 4.65 -5.90 -0.02
N GLN A 92 3.52 -6.59 0.00
CA GLN A 92 2.53 -6.52 -1.08
C GLN A 92 1.45 -5.51 -0.73
N ILE A 93 0.87 -4.88 -1.74
CA ILE A 93 -0.27 -3.98 -1.56
C ILE A 93 -1.45 -4.74 -0.95
N ASP A 94 -2.10 -4.12 0.04
CA ASP A 94 -3.31 -4.66 0.64
C ASP A 94 -4.50 -4.40 -0.29
N HIS A 95 -4.97 -5.47 -0.94
CA HIS A 95 -6.16 -5.44 -1.79
C HIS A 95 -7.47 -5.62 -0.99
N SER A 96 -7.41 -5.96 0.31
CA SER A 96 -8.54 -6.32 1.18
C SER A 96 -9.13 -5.14 1.97
N THR A 97 -8.42 -4.01 2.08
CA THR A 97 -8.96 -2.76 2.66
C THR A 97 -9.99 -2.04 1.77
N MET A 98 -10.46 -2.70 0.70
CA MET A 98 -11.51 -2.21 -0.20
C MET A 98 -12.94 -2.63 0.18
N LEU A 99 -13.17 -3.44 1.23
CA LEU A 99 -14.53 -3.76 1.72
C LEU A 99 -14.52 -4.14 3.22
N SER A 100 -14.84 -3.21 4.12
CA SER A 100 -15.56 -3.52 5.37
C SER A 100 -16.17 -2.27 5.97
N ASP A 101 -17.50 -2.26 5.93
CA ASP A 101 -18.44 -1.29 6.44
C ASP A 101 -18.66 -1.43 7.97
N LEU A 102 -19.17 -0.35 8.60
CA LEU A 102 -20.05 -0.31 9.79
C LEU A 102 -19.48 -0.67 11.18
N ILE A 103 -19.06 0.35 11.96
CA ILE A 103 -19.31 0.42 13.43
C ILE A 103 -19.50 1.88 13.88
N PRO A 104 -20.66 2.24 14.48
CA PRO A 104 -20.70 3.22 15.59
C PRO A 104 -21.45 2.63 16.81
N PRO A 105 -21.48 3.27 17.99
CA PRO A 105 -20.57 4.28 18.58
C PRO A 105 -20.02 3.84 19.97
N ASN A 106 -18.91 4.42 20.44
CA ASN A 106 -18.83 4.95 21.80
C ASN A 106 -17.57 5.81 22.05
N PRO A 107 -17.63 6.75 23.02
CA PRO A 107 -16.85 7.97 23.00
C PRO A 107 -15.57 7.83 23.81
N VAL A 108 -14.42 8.02 23.16
CA VAL A 108 -13.24 8.50 23.87
C VAL A 108 -12.70 9.71 23.13
N SER A 109 -13.00 10.86 23.75
CA SER A 109 -12.41 12.14 23.43
C SER A 109 -10.89 12.05 23.49
N ARG A 110 -10.23 12.36 22.36
CA ARG A 110 -8.88 12.90 22.42
C ARG A 110 -8.68 13.83 21.23
N ASN A 111 -8.87 15.11 21.52
CA ASN A 111 -8.40 16.24 20.74
C ASN A 111 -6.90 16.07 20.45
N LYS A 112 -6.57 15.66 19.22
CA LYS A 112 -5.34 16.09 18.57
C LYS A 112 -5.71 16.54 17.16
N LYS A 113 -5.61 17.85 16.98
CA LYS A 113 -5.60 18.57 15.72
C LYS A 113 -4.68 17.81 14.75
N LYS A 114 -5.28 17.01 13.86
CA LYS A 114 -4.59 16.31 12.76
C LYS A 114 -4.68 17.23 11.56
N GLU A 115 -3.60 17.94 11.27
CA GLU A 115 -3.41 18.50 9.94
C GLU A 115 -3.21 17.33 8.96
N SER A 116 -4.29 17.09 8.20
CA SER A 116 -4.38 16.52 6.85
C SER A 116 -3.19 15.70 6.34
N LEU A 117 -3.28 14.37 6.47
CA LEU A 117 -2.59 13.43 5.57
C LEU A 117 -3.64 12.54 4.87
N TYR A 118 -4.09 13.04 3.72
CA TYR A 118 -4.56 12.36 2.50
C TYR A 118 -5.10 10.92 2.59
N TYR A 119 -6.18 10.70 3.33
CA TYR A 119 -7.28 9.87 2.82
C TYR A 119 -8.56 10.53 3.31
N ALA A 120 -9.18 11.34 2.46
CA ALA A 120 -10.60 11.60 2.62
C ALA A 120 -11.28 10.23 2.52
N ILE A 121 -11.74 9.68 3.64
CA ILE A 121 -12.63 8.53 3.63
C ILE A 121 -13.85 9.00 2.83
N LYS A 122 -13.95 8.58 1.56
CA LYS A 122 -15.11 8.88 0.73
C LYS A 122 -16.24 8.00 1.26
N THR A 123 -17.11 8.58 2.07
CA THR A 123 -18.37 7.94 2.47
C THR A 123 -19.14 7.56 1.20
N ILE A 124 -19.44 6.28 1.02
CA ILE A 124 -20.25 5.80 -0.10
C ILE A 124 -21.69 6.26 0.14
N SER A 125 -22.18 7.14 -0.73
CA SER A 125 -23.56 7.61 -0.68
C SER A 125 -24.50 6.67 -1.46
N ALA A 126 -25.81 6.75 -1.19
CA ALA A 126 -26.80 6.05 -2.00
C ALA A 126 -26.71 6.44 -3.50
N GLU A 127 -26.29 7.67 -3.79
CA GLU A 127 -26.06 8.15 -5.16
C GLU A 127 -24.83 7.48 -5.80
N ASP A 128 -23.78 7.19 -5.03
CA ASP A 128 -22.63 6.42 -5.52
C ASP A 128 -23.03 5.00 -5.91
N ILE A 129 -23.90 4.36 -5.12
CA ILE A 129 -24.40 3.00 -5.40
C ILE A 129 -25.25 3.01 -6.67
N LYS A 130 -26.19 3.96 -6.78
CA LYS A 130 -27.08 4.07 -7.94
C LYS A 130 -26.33 4.31 -9.25
N ASN A 131 -25.24 5.07 -9.20
CA ASN A 131 -24.45 5.43 -10.38
C ASN A 131 -23.13 4.66 -10.50
N ALA A 132 -22.99 3.53 -9.80
CA ALA A 132 -21.75 2.75 -9.79
C ALA A 132 -21.27 2.35 -11.21
N SER A 133 -22.21 2.19 -12.14
CA SER A 133 -21.93 1.88 -13.55
C SER A 133 -21.95 3.09 -14.49
N ASP A 134 -22.10 4.32 -14.00
CA ASP A 134 -22.03 5.52 -14.85
C ASP A 134 -20.58 6.05 -14.92
N PRO A 135 -19.92 5.95 -16.10
CA PRO A 135 -18.55 6.41 -16.26
C PRO A 135 -18.41 7.92 -16.09
N LYS A 136 -19.44 8.73 -16.38
CA LYS A 136 -19.39 10.18 -16.18
C LYS A 136 -19.46 10.53 -14.70
N TYR A 137 -20.33 9.85 -13.95
CA TYR A 137 -20.42 10.02 -12.51
C TYR A 137 -19.08 9.67 -11.85
N ASN A 138 -18.55 8.46 -12.13
CA ASN A 138 -17.29 8.00 -11.56
C ASN A 138 -16.11 8.90 -11.96
N PHE A 139 -16.03 9.30 -13.22
CA PHE A 139 -15.01 10.25 -13.68
C PHE A 139 -15.07 11.58 -12.91
N LYS A 140 -16.26 12.12 -12.63
CA LYS A 140 -16.43 13.36 -11.87
C LYS A 140 -15.91 13.22 -10.43
N GLN A 141 -16.07 12.04 -9.83
CA GLN A 141 -15.55 11.75 -8.49
C GLN A 141 -14.02 11.71 -8.49
N ASP A 142 -13.42 11.09 -9.51
CA ASP A 142 -11.97 10.96 -9.65
C ASP A 142 -11.31 12.25 -10.18
N TYR A 143 -12.08 13.13 -10.81
CA TYR A 143 -11.60 14.35 -11.48
C TYR A 143 -10.68 15.20 -10.60
N ASN A 144 -11.03 15.34 -9.32
CA ASN A 144 -10.26 16.13 -8.34
C ASN A 144 -9.15 15.32 -7.65
N ASN A 145 -9.20 13.97 -7.72
CA ASN A 145 -8.36 13.04 -6.98
C ASN A 145 -7.45 12.19 -7.89
N SER A 146 -7.09 12.73 -9.06
CA SER A 146 -6.40 12.07 -10.18
C SER A 146 -7.30 11.09 -10.95
N PRO A 147 -7.80 11.49 -12.14
CA PRO A 147 -8.55 10.62 -13.04
C PRO A 147 -7.81 9.33 -13.38
N LEU A 148 -8.58 8.28 -13.67
CA LEU A 148 -8.03 6.99 -14.04
C LEU A 148 -7.83 6.82 -15.56
N ILE A 149 -6.94 5.94 -15.95
CA ILE A 149 -6.86 5.36 -17.29
C ILE A 149 -6.88 3.84 -17.13
N PHE A 150 -7.93 3.21 -17.62
CA PHE A 150 -8.05 1.77 -17.59
C PHE A 150 -7.21 1.12 -18.69
N ILE A 151 -6.46 0.08 -18.31
CA ILE A 151 -5.57 -0.69 -19.19
C ILE A 151 -5.87 -2.19 -19.05
N SER A 152 -5.61 -2.94 -20.13
CA SER A 152 -5.78 -4.39 -20.16
C SER A 152 -4.60 -5.14 -19.56
N ASP A 153 -3.37 -4.68 -19.80
CA ASP A 153 -2.16 -5.18 -19.15
C ASP A 153 -1.75 -4.22 -18.04
N TYR A 154 -1.79 -4.70 -16.80
CA TYR A 154 -1.47 -3.91 -15.61
C TYR A 154 0.03 -3.95 -15.23
N THR A 155 0.87 -4.56 -16.08
CA THR A 155 2.32 -4.51 -15.91
C THR A 155 2.83 -3.11 -16.25
N LEU A 156 2.95 -2.26 -15.22
CA LEU A 156 3.42 -0.89 -15.38
C LEU A 156 4.94 -0.83 -15.54
N LYS A 157 5.38 0.02 -16.47
CA LYS A 157 6.80 0.31 -16.71
C LYS A 157 7.17 1.65 -16.07
N LYS A 158 8.47 1.91 -15.90
CA LYS A 158 8.97 3.21 -15.40
C LYS A 158 8.33 4.42 -16.11
N THR A 159 8.19 4.35 -17.43
CA THR A 159 7.56 5.41 -18.23
C THR A 159 6.08 5.61 -17.90
N ASP A 160 5.37 4.56 -17.49
CA ASP A 160 3.96 4.65 -17.09
C ASP A 160 3.84 5.42 -15.76
N TYR A 161 4.72 5.14 -14.79
CA TYR A 161 4.77 5.88 -13.52
C TYR A 161 5.17 7.36 -13.71
N GLU A 162 6.14 7.62 -14.59
CA GLU A 162 6.51 8.99 -14.96
C GLU A 162 5.32 9.74 -15.57
N PHE A 163 4.53 9.07 -16.41
CA PHE A 163 3.31 9.61 -17.00
C PHE A 163 2.23 9.90 -15.93
N GLU A 164 1.98 8.98 -15.00
CA GLU A 164 1.05 9.18 -13.88
C GLU A 164 1.39 10.42 -13.05
N ILE A 165 2.66 10.54 -12.65
CA ILE A 165 3.16 11.67 -11.83
C ILE A 165 3.03 12.98 -12.61
N LYS A 166 3.49 13.01 -13.86
CA LYS A 166 3.51 14.22 -14.68
C LYS A 166 2.11 14.75 -14.98
N TYR A 167 1.18 13.86 -15.30
CA TYR A 167 -0.18 14.23 -15.72
C TYR A 167 -1.22 14.16 -14.60
N LYS A 168 -0.80 13.77 -13.39
CA LYS A 168 -1.68 13.58 -12.22
C LYS A 168 -2.90 12.71 -12.58
N ILE A 169 -2.60 11.54 -13.15
CA ILE A 169 -3.56 10.48 -13.49
C ILE A 169 -3.08 9.18 -12.84
N ARG A 170 -3.94 8.16 -12.77
CA ARG A 170 -3.53 6.79 -12.39
C ARG A 170 -3.94 5.78 -13.45
N TYR A 171 -3.11 4.79 -13.70
CA TYR A 171 -3.50 3.59 -14.41
C TYR A 171 -4.26 2.65 -13.49
N SER A 172 -5.25 1.97 -14.04
CA SER A 172 -6.07 1.01 -13.31
C SER A 172 -6.33 -0.22 -14.19
N PRO A 173 -6.29 -1.45 -13.65
CA PRO A 173 -6.70 -2.61 -14.42
C PRO A 173 -8.21 -2.55 -14.70
N ILE A 174 -8.64 -3.06 -15.85
CA ILE A 174 -10.07 -3.14 -16.21
C ILE A 174 -10.91 -3.95 -15.20
N ARG A 175 -10.33 -4.96 -14.55
CA ARG A 175 -11.04 -5.89 -13.63
C ARG A 175 -12.39 -6.34 -14.22
N ASP A 176 -13.47 -6.16 -13.47
CA ASP A 176 -14.83 -6.58 -13.82
C ASP A 176 -15.63 -5.52 -14.61
N TYR A 177 -15.01 -4.38 -14.97
CA TYR A 177 -15.68 -3.37 -15.77
C TYR A 177 -15.84 -3.86 -17.22
N ASN A 178 -17.05 -3.69 -17.77
CA ASN A 178 -17.25 -3.97 -19.19
C ASN A 178 -16.48 -3.00 -20.08
N ILE A 179 -16.18 -3.44 -21.31
CA ILE A 179 -15.32 -2.68 -22.23
C ILE A 179 -15.93 -1.33 -22.67
N GLU A 180 -17.26 -1.24 -22.72
CA GLU A 180 -17.96 -0.01 -23.12
C GLU A 180 -17.84 1.08 -22.06
N TYR A 181 -18.04 0.71 -20.79
CA TYR A 181 -17.81 1.55 -19.63
C TYR A 181 -16.38 2.09 -19.64
N VAL A 182 -15.40 1.20 -19.82
CA VAL A 182 -13.99 1.57 -19.83
C VAL A 182 -13.67 2.54 -20.97
N LYS A 183 -14.15 2.26 -22.19
CA LYS A 183 -13.96 3.17 -23.33
C LYS A 183 -14.59 4.54 -23.05
N ALA A 184 -15.77 4.57 -22.46
CA ALA A 184 -16.46 5.81 -22.10
C ALA A 184 -15.69 6.61 -21.03
N TYR A 185 -15.22 5.95 -19.96
CA TYR A 185 -14.43 6.58 -18.91
C TYR A 185 -13.09 7.09 -19.45
N ASN A 186 -12.31 6.25 -20.14
CA ASN A 186 -11.02 6.64 -20.70
C ASN A 186 -11.14 7.83 -21.65
N ASN A 187 -12.19 7.87 -22.47
CA ASN A 187 -12.47 9.01 -23.34
C ASN A 187 -12.66 10.32 -22.55
N LEU A 188 -13.28 10.29 -21.37
CA LEU A 188 -13.37 11.45 -20.48
C LEU A 188 -11.99 11.85 -19.96
N THR A 189 -11.16 10.88 -19.56
CA THR A 189 -9.78 11.15 -19.14
C THR A 189 -8.94 11.74 -20.25
N PHE A 190 -9.03 11.24 -21.49
CA PHE A 190 -8.32 11.79 -22.64
C PHE A 190 -8.78 13.21 -22.98
N LYS A 191 -10.08 13.52 -22.85
CA LYS A 191 -10.59 14.89 -22.98
C LYS A 191 -10.03 15.80 -21.89
N TYR A 192 -9.92 15.32 -20.65
CA TYR A 192 -9.27 16.05 -19.57
C TYR A 192 -7.80 16.32 -19.86
N LEU A 193 -7.05 15.30 -20.29
CA LEU A 193 -5.65 15.44 -20.68
C LEU A 193 -5.49 16.44 -21.84
N LYS A 194 -6.33 16.35 -22.88
CA LYS A 194 -6.35 17.29 -24.00
C LYS A 194 -6.63 18.72 -23.55
N ARG A 195 -7.59 18.93 -22.65
CA ARG A 195 -7.92 20.27 -22.15
C ARG A 195 -6.81 20.86 -21.27
N LYS A 196 -6.23 20.05 -20.38
CA LYS A 196 -5.26 20.54 -19.38
C LYS A 196 -3.83 20.58 -19.90
N TYR A 197 -3.45 19.63 -20.75
CA TYR A 197 -2.07 19.42 -21.20
C TYR A 197 -1.91 19.48 -22.74
N LYS A 198 -2.97 19.83 -23.48
CA LYS A 198 -2.96 19.93 -24.96
C LYS A 198 -2.55 18.59 -25.60
N LYS A 199 -1.55 18.57 -26.49
CA LYS A 199 -1.10 17.35 -27.19
C LYS A 199 0.13 16.69 -26.58
N THR A 200 0.75 17.27 -25.54
CA THR A 200 2.06 16.81 -25.03
C THR A 200 2.01 15.40 -24.45
N TRP A 201 0.86 14.98 -23.91
CA TRP A 201 0.66 13.65 -23.32
C TRP A 201 0.55 12.52 -24.36
N GLN A 202 0.22 12.83 -25.62
CA GLN A 202 -0.16 11.82 -26.62
C GLN A 202 0.98 10.88 -27.02
N SER A 203 2.23 11.37 -26.98
CA SER A 203 3.43 10.57 -27.25
C SER A 203 3.92 9.77 -26.02
N GLU A 204 3.47 10.16 -24.83
CA GLU A 204 3.96 9.63 -23.56
C GLU A 204 3.00 8.61 -22.94
N ILE A 205 1.71 8.70 -23.28
CA ILE A 205 0.69 7.76 -22.82
C ILE A 205 0.95 6.35 -23.37
N ARG A 206 0.62 5.34 -22.56
CA ARG A 206 0.65 3.94 -22.99
C ARG A 206 -0.26 3.73 -24.21
N LYS A 207 0.33 3.24 -25.30
CA LYS A 207 -0.37 3.04 -26.59
C LYS A 207 -1.54 2.05 -26.53
N GLU A 208 -1.46 1.11 -25.60
CA GLU A 208 -2.48 0.08 -25.35
C GLU A 208 -3.64 0.57 -24.47
N ALA A 209 -3.62 1.84 -24.04
CA ALA A 209 -4.72 2.40 -23.27
C ALA A 209 -6.05 2.25 -24.03
N ILE A 210 -7.03 1.66 -23.36
CA ILE A 210 -8.26 1.22 -24.03
C ILE A 210 -8.99 2.45 -24.60
N GLY A 211 -9.27 2.41 -25.91
CA GLY A 211 -9.96 3.48 -26.63
C GLY A 211 -9.07 4.66 -27.06
N LEU A 212 -7.75 4.63 -26.79
CA LEU A 212 -6.84 5.72 -27.16
C LEU A 212 -6.78 5.95 -28.67
N ASN A 213 -6.61 4.88 -29.46
CA ASN A 213 -6.54 4.98 -30.92
C ASN A 213 -7.82 5.60 -31.52
N ASP A 214 -8.98 5.20 -31.02
CA ASP A 214 -10.27 5.75 -31.46
C ASP A 214 -10.42 7.23 -31.08
N PHE A 215 -9.90 7.62 -29.91
CA PHE A 215 -9.89 9.01 -29.47
C PHE A 215 -9.01 9.88 -30.37
N LEU A 216 -7.77 9.44 -30.66
CA LEU A 216 -6.80 10.17 -31.47
C LEU A 216 -7.24 10.32 -32.93
N LYS A 217 -7.90 9.31 -33.51
CA LYS A 217 -8.44 9.41 -34.88
C LYS A 217 -9.50 10.50 -35.04
N LYS A 218 -10.19 10.85 -33.95
CA LYS A 218 -11.30 11.82 -33.96
C LYS A 218 -10.89 13.25 -33.60
N ASN A 219 -9.62 13.51 -33.24
CA ASN A 219 -9.23 14.70 -32.44
C ASN A 219 -7.82 15.24 -32.67
#